data_AF-A0A2W7INB1-F1
#
_entry.id   AF-A0A2W7INB1-F1
#
_cell.length_a   1.000
_cell.length_b   1.000
_cell.length_c   1.000
_cell.angle_alpha   90.00
_cell.angle_beta   90.00
_cell.angle_gamma   90.00
#
_symmetry.space_group_name_H-M   'P 1'
#
loop_
_entity.id
_entity.type
_entity.pdbx_description
1 polymer ?
#
loop_
_entity_poly.entity_id
_entity_poly.type
_entity_poly.pdbx_seq_one_letter_code
_entity_poly.pdbx_strand_id
1 'polypeptide(L)' 'MTDTDAKARATPLRAQAILDLKGETTMMEFDAISISTDDPEHLVVALADGAGRSLTLLLPRGEVKRLLNWRMLMSL' A
#
# COMPACT_ATOMS: atom_id res chain seq x y z
N MET A 1 -16.11 -2.51 36.50
CA MET A 1 -15.33 -1.87 35.42
C MET A 1 -14.39 -2.91 34.87
N THR A 2 -14.73 -3.49 33.73
CA THR A 2 -13.87 -4.40 32.97
C THR A 2 -13.89 -3.89 31.55
N ASP A 3 -12.88 -3.08 31.22
CA ASP A 3 -12.52 -2.73 29.85
C ASP A 3 -12.00 -4.00 29.18
N THR A 4 -12.90 -4.74 28.53
CA THR A 4 -12.50 -5.78 27.59
C THR A 4 -12.13 -5.05 26.31
N ASP A 5 -10.84 -4.76 26.21
CA ASP A 5 -10.13 -4.22 25.06
C ASP A 5 -10.36 -5.15 23.86
N ALA A 6 -11.47 -4.92 23.15
CA ALA A 6 -11.76 -5.53 21.88
C ALA A 6 -10.78 -4.94 20.86
N LYS A 7 -9.54 -5.44 20.85
CA LYS A 7 -8.62 -5.27 19.73
C LYS A 7 -9.34 -5.78 18.51
N ALA A 8 -9.95 -4.86 17.76
CA ALA A 8 -10.46 -5.11 16.43
C ALA A 8 -9.37 -5.88 15.70
N ARG A 9 -9.63 -7.15 15.36
CA ARG A 9 -8.74 -7.92 14.52
C ARG A 9 -8.75 -7.21 13.17
N ALA A 10 -7.82 -6.28 13.01
CA ALA A 10 -7.59 -5.62 11.73
C ALA A 10 -7.31 -6.74 10.74
N THR A 11 -8.19 -6.88 9.73
CA THR A 11 -7.92 -7.77 8.61
C THR A 11 -6.53 -7.41 8.09
N PRO A 12 -5.58 -8.37 7.99
CA PRO A 12 -4.23 -8.06 7.54
C PRO A 12 -4.35 -7.42 6.15
N LEU A 13 -3.82 -6.21 6.04
CA LEU A 13 -3.85 -5.44 4.81
C LEU A 13 -2.94 -6.17 3.80
N ARG A 14 -3.55 -6.76 2.78
CA ARG A 14 -2.83 -7.46 1.70
C ARG A 14 -2.67 -6.52 0.52
N ALA A 15 -1.46 -6.44 -0.02
CA ALA A 15 -1.19 -5.71 -1.25
C ALA A 15 -0.83 -6.70 -2.36
N GLN A 16 -1.23 -6.36 -3.57
CA GLN A 16 -0.77 -7.04 -4.78
C GLN A 16 -0.12 -5.99 -5.67
N ALA A 17 1.04 -6.31 -6.21
CA ALA A 17 1.68 -5.53 -7.26
C ALA A 17 1.84 -6.38 -8.51
N ILE A 18 1.47 -5.82 -9.65
CA ILE A 18 1.79 -6.38 -10.96
C ILE A 18 3.09 -5.71 -11.40
N LEU A 19 4.13 -6.50 -11.60
CA LEU A 19 5.44 -6.04 -12.02
C LEU A 19 5.71 -6.55 -13.43
N ASP A 20 6.07 -5.65 -14.34
CA ASP A 20 6.67 -6.04 -15.61
C ASP A 20 8.20 -6.05 -15.42
N LEU A 21 8.77 -7.25 -15.41
CA LEU A 21 10.20 -7.46 -15.27
C LEU A 21 10.69 -8.15 -16.54
N LYS A 22 11.46 -7.40 -17.35
CA LYS A 22 12.08 -7.91 -18.58
C LYS A 22 11.08 -8.47 -19.60
N GLY A 23 9.88 -7.88 -19.69
CA GLY A 23 8.83 -8.32 -20.61
C GLY A 23 7.99 -9.48 -20.07
N GLU A 24 8.23 -9.91 -18.84
CA GLU A 24 7.38 -10.87 -18.14
C GLU A 24 6.56 -10.14 -17.08
N THR A 25 5.23 -10.26 -17.19
CA THR A 25 4.31 -9.72 -16.19
C THR A 25 4.13 -10.73 -15.06
N THR A 26 4.56 -10.35 -13.87
CA THR A 26 4.43 -11.17 -12.65
C THR A 26 3.54 -10.46 -11.63
N MET A 27 2.61 -11.20 -11.04
CA MET A 27 1.83 -10.73 -9.89
C MET A 27 2.52 -11.16 -8.60
N MET A 28 2.80 -10.20 -7.73
CA MET A 28 3.38 -10.44 -6.40
C MET A 28 2.40 -10.04 -5.31
N GLU A 29 2.25 -10.92 -4.32
CA GLU A 29 1.47 -10.65 -3.11
C GLU A 29 2.39 -10.24 -1.95
N PHE A 30 1.92 -9.30 -1.14
CA PHE A 30 2.62 -8.77 0.01
C PHE A 30 1.72 -8.84 1.25
N ASP A 31 2.31 -9.32 2.34
CA ASP A 31 1.61 -9.57 3.61
C ASP A 31 1.69 -8.38 4.57
N ALA A 32 2.64 -7.47 4.33
CA ALA A 32 2.85 -6.28 5.13
C ALA A 32 2.95 -5.04 4.25
N ILE A 33 2.31 -3.96 4.70
CA ILE A 33 2.28 -2.66 4.05
C ILE A 33 2.59 -1.61 5.12
N SER A 34 3.57 -0.75 4.83
CA SER A 34 3.86 0.44 5.61
C SER A 34 3.79 1.66 4.69
N ILE A 35 3.18 2.73 5.17
CA ILE A 35 3.03 3.98 4.43
C ILE A 35 3.61 5.09 5.30
N SER A 36 4.62 5.81 4.80
CA SER A 36 5.16 7.02 5.42
C SER A 36 4.82 8.24 4.59
N THR A 37 4.47 9.30 5.32
CA THR A 37 4.11 10.63 4.84
C THR A 37 5.08 11.70 5.34
N ASP A 38 6.26 11.30 5.82
CA ASP A 38 7.21 12.24 6.41
C ASP A 38 7.93 13.07 5.35
N ASP A 39 8.08 12.53 4.14
CA ASP A 39 8.57 13.28 2.98
C ASP A 39 7.46 14.24 2.47
N PRO A 40 7.74 15.55 2.35
CA PRO A 40 6.75 16.52 1.89
C PRO A 40 6.36 16.35 0.41
N GLU A 41 7.25 15.81 -0.42
CA GLU A 41 7.10 15.65 -1.88
C GLU A 41 6.60 14.26 -2.26
N HIS A 42 6.99 13.23 -1.49
CA HIS A 42 6.68 11.83 -1.79
C HIS A 42 5.81 11.15 -0.72
N LEU A 43 5.02 10.19 -1.15
CA LEU A 43 4.45 9.15 -0.31
C LEU A 43 5.34 7.93 -0.46
N VAL A 44 5.88 7.43 0.66
CA VAL A 44 6.71 6.23 0.66
C VAL A 44 5.85 5.04 1.05
N VAL A 45 5.72 4.07 0.16
CA VAL A 45 4.99 2.82 0.41
C VAL A 45 6.00 1.68 0.41
N ALA A 46 6.16 1.02 1.55
CA ALA A 46 6.99 -0.17 1.69
C ALA A 46 6.10 -1.40 1.79
N LEU A 47 6.33 -2.36 0.90
CA LEU A 47 5.65 -3.65 0.84
C LEU A 47 6.65 -4.73 1.23
N ALA A 48 6.23 -5.70 2.03
CA ALA A 48 7.05 -6.87 2.36
C ALA A 48 6.21 -8.14 2.31
N ASP A 49 6.83 -9.23 1.85
CA ASP A 49 6.20 -10.55 1.84
C ASP A 49 6.76 -11.45 2.96
N GLY A 50 6.10 -12.59 3.20
CA GLY A 50 6.56 -13.58 4.17
C GLY A 50 7.90 -14.25 3.88
N ALA A 51 8.48 -14.04 2.69
CA ALA A 51 9.79 -14.54 2.30
C ALA A 51 10.93 -13.53 2.58
N GLY A 52 10.59 -12.34 3.09
CA GLY A 52 11.56 -11.28 3.39
C GLY A 52 11.94 -10.42 2.18
N ARG A 53 11.26 -10.58 1.03
CA ARG A 53 11.41 -9.67 -0.11
C ARG A 53 10.66 -8.39 0.22
N SER A 54 11.21 -7.26 -0.21
CA SER A 54 10.57 -5.97 -0.03
C SER A 54 10.58 -5.15 -1.32
N LEU A 55 9.54 -4.34 -1.47
CA LEU A 55 9.39 -3.38 -2.56
C LEU A 55 9.07 -2.01 -1.95
N THR A 56 9.90 -1.02 -2.23
CA THR A 56 9.66 0.36 -1.80
C THR A 56 9.27 1.20 -3.00
N LEU A 57 8.11 1.85 -2.91
CA LEU A 57 7.58 2.75 -3.91
C LEU A 57 7.69 4.19 -3.38
N LEU A 58 8.26 5.08 -4.19
CA LEU A 58 8.22 6.52 -3.96
C LEU A 58 7.21 7.12 -4.93
N LEU A 59 6.06 7.53 -4.41
CA LEU A 59 4.97 8.06 -5.21
C LEU A 59 4.90 9.58 -5.05
N PRO A 60 5.01 10.38 -6.13
CA PRO A 60 4.85 11.83 -6.03
C PRO A 60 3.46 12.17 -5.50
N ARG A 61 3.39 12.98 -4.44
CA ARG A 61 2.13 13.27 -3.74
C ARG A 61 1.08 13.94 -4.62
N GLY A 62 1.53 14.81 -5.54
CA GLY A 62 0.65 15.46 -6.50
C GLY A 62 -0.09 14.46 -7.39
N GLU A 63 0.59 13.40 -7.82
CA GLU A 63 -0.01 12.37 -8.68
C GLU A 63 -0.94 11.45 -7.91
N VAL A 64 -0.57 11.05 -6.68
CA VAL A 64 -1.45 10.24 -5.82
C VAL A 64 -2.77 10.95 -5.54
N LYS A 65 -2.73 12.24 -5.20
CA LYS A 65 -3.95 13.06 -4.99
C LYS A 65 -4.82 13.12 -6.24
N ARG A 66 -4.21 13.30 -7.42
CA ARG A 66 -4.93 13.31 -8.71
C ARG A 66 -5.63 11.97 -8.97
N LEU A 67 -4.95 10.85 -8.74
CA LEU A 67 -5.51 9.51 -8.93
C LEU A 67 -6.65 9.20 -7.95
N LEU A 68 -6.51 9.58 -6.68
CA LEU A 68 -7.57 9.40 -5.68
C LEU A 68 -8.81 10.24 -6.00
N ASN A 69 -8.63 11.49 -6.42
CA ASN A 69 -9.73 12.35 -6.84
C ASN A 69 -10.50 11.75 -8.03
N TRP A 70 -9.80 11.20 -9.02
CA TRP A 70 -10.46 10.49 -10.13
C TRP A 70 -11.25 9.27 -9.67
N ARG A 71 -10.70 8.47 -8.73
CA ARG A 71 -11.42 7.29 -8.24
C ARG A 71 -12.68 7.66 -7.46
N MET A 72 -12.67 8.76 -6.72
CA MET A 72 -13.87 9.29 -6.05
C MET A 72 -14.94 9.74 -7.05
N LEU A 73 -14.54 10.43 -8.13
CA LEU A 73 -15.45 10.86 -9.18
C LEU A 73 -16.11 9.68 -9.91
N MET A 74 -15.39 8.58 -10.09
CA MET A 74 -15.91 7.36 -10.74
C MET A 74 -16.73 6.46 -9.80
N SER A 75 -16.80 6.78 -8.50
CA SER A 75 -17.62 6.04 -7.52
C SER A 75 -18.97 6.70 -7.21
N LEU A 76 -19.25 7.83 -7.85
CA LEU A 76 -20.54 8.54 -7.85
C LEU A 76 -21.41 8.06 -9.02
#